data_AF-A0A376MNE8-F1
#
_entry.id   AF-A0A376MNE8-F1
#
_cell.length_a   1.000
_cell.length_b   1.000
_cell.length_c   1.000
_cell.angle_alpha   90.00
_cell.angle_beta   90.00
_cell.angle_gamma   90.00
#
_symmetry.space_group_name_H-M   'P 1'
#
loop_
_entity.id
_entity.type
_entity.pdbx_description
1 polymer ?
#
loop_
_entity_poly.entity_id
_entity_poly.type
_entity_poly.pdbx_seq_one_letter_code
_entity_poly.pdbx_strand_id
1 'polypeptide(L)'
;MMVFGKLYLSSLGYIFGSWEMVLGPFGYFLTLFAVWAAINAFNMVDGIDGLLGGLSCVSFAAIGMILWFDGANQPCNLVFLR
;
A
#
# COMPACT_ATOMS: atom_id res chain seq x y z
N MET A 1 -13.77 -6.74 -2.11
CA MET A 1 -12.64 -6.87 -1.14
C MET A 1 -12.70 -5.84 -0.01
N MET A 2 -12.81 -4.53 -0.26
CA MET A 2 -12.84 -3.52 0.83
C MET A 2 -13.98 -3.69 1.84
N VAL A 3 -15.20 -4.01 1.37
CA VAL A 3 -16.37 -4.24 2.24
C VAL A 3 -16.21 -5.48 3.13
N PHE A 4 -15.70 -6.58 2.56
CA PHE A 4 -15.48 -7.83 3.30
C PHE A 4 -14.23 -7.80 4.20
N GLY A 5 -13.24 -6.96 3.88
CA GLY A 5 -12.02 -6.79 4.68
C GLY A 5 -12.08 -5.65 5.71
N LYS A 6 -13.16 -4.85 5.77
CA LYS A 6 -13.23 -3.59 6.55
C LYS A 6 -12.05 -2.64 6.28
N LEU A 7 -11.49 -2.70 5.08
CA LEU A 7 -10.36 -1.87 4.67
C LEU A 7 -10.90 -0.59 4.04
N TYR A 8 -11.26 0.38 4.88
CA TYR A 8 -11.58 1.74 4.48
C TYR A 8 -10.98 2.74 5.48
N LEU A 9 -10.70 3.96 5.04
CA LEU A 9 -10.09 5.00 5.89
C LEU A 9 -11.08 5.39 6.98
N SER A 10 -10.84 4.94 8.21
CA SER A 10 -11.66 5.29 9.37
C SER A 10 -11.26 6.64 9.97
N SER A 11 -9.99 7.00 9.88
CA SER A 11 -9.42 8.24 10.43
C SER A 11 -8.29 8.72 9.52
N LEU A 12 -8.23 10.04 9.29
CA LEU A 12 -7.10 10.71 8.63
C LEU A 12 -5.98 11.04 9.64
N GLY A 13 -6.23 10.85 10.94
CA GLY A 13 -5.29 11.20 12.00
C GLY A 13 -5.21 12.71 12.26
N TYR A 14 -4.12 13.14 12.90
CA TYR A 14 -3.91 14.51 13.40
C TYR A 14 -3.24 15.43 12.36
N ILE A 15 -3.82 15.54 11.16
CA ILE A 15 -3.22 16.30 10.05
C ILE A 15 -3.29 17.83 10.29
N PHE A 16 -4.33 18.33 10.97
CA PHE A 16 -4.55 19.76 11.23
C PHE A 16 -4.48 20.12 12.72
N GLY A 17 -3.46 19.62 13.43
CA GLY A 17 -3.21 19.95 14.83
C GLY A 17 -3.71 18.87 15.80
N SER A 18 -4.12 19.26 17.02
CA SER A 18 -4.44 18.35 18.12
C SER A 18 -5.78 17.59 18.02
N TRP A 19 -6.51 17.76 16.92
CA TRP A 19 -7.84 17.18 16.72
C TRP A 19 -7.75 16.00 15.75
N GLU A 20 -8.29 14.85 16.14
CA GLU A 20 -8.30 13.65 15.29
C GLU A 20 -9.40 13.77 14.24
N MET A 21 -9.04 13.67 12.96
CA MET A 21 -10.02 13.71 11.88
C MET A 21 -10.59 12.31 11.63
N VAL A 22 -11.67 11.97 12.34
CA VAL A 22 -12.41 10.72 12.15
C VAL A 22 -13.40 10.88 11.00
N LEU A 23 -13.34 9.98 10.02
CA LEU A 23 -14.11 10.10 8.77
C LEU A 23 -15.46 9.36 8.79
N GLY A 24 -15.65 8.45 9.74
CA GLY A 24 -16.90 7.69 9.88
C GLY A 24 -17.33 7.02 8.56
N PRO A 25 -18.64 6.95 8.24
CA PRO A 25 -19.13 6.31 7.02
C PRO A 25 -18.71 7.04 5.73
N PHE A 26 -18.34 8.33 5.82
CA PHE A 26 -17.83 9.10 4.68
C PHE A 26 -16.43 8.63 4.22
N GLY A 27 -15.70 7.94 5.10
CA GLY A 27 -14.41 7.32 4.79
C GLY A 27 -14.46 6.31 3.65
N TYR A 28 -15.61 5.65 3.44
CA TYR A 28 -15.79 4.74 2.31
C TYR A 28 -15.82 5.46 0.96
N PHE A 29 -16.54 6.59 0.87
CA PHE A 29 -16.54 7.39 -0.35
C PHE A 29 -15.18 8.03 -0.61
N LEU A 30 -14.53 8.54 0.45
CA LEU A 30 -13.18 9.09 0.31
C LEU A 30 -12.19 8.05 -0.19
N THR A 31 -12.23 6.81 0.34
CA THR A 31 -11.34 5.75 -0.12
C THR A 31 -11.55 5.38 -1.58
N LEU A 32 -12.80 5.35 -2.06
CA LEU A 32 -13.09 5.13 -3.48
C LEU A 32 -12.48 6.22 -4.36
N PHE A 33 -12.68 7.50 -4.01
CA PHE A 33 -12.08 8.62 -4.75
C PHE A 33 -10.56 8.62 -4.67
N ALA A 34 -9.98 8.33 -3.50
CA ALA A 34 -8.53 8.27 -3.31
C ALA A 34 -7.89 7.19 -4.18
N VAL A 35 -8.50 6.00 -4.23
CA VAL A 35 -8.01 4.90 -5.08
C VAL A 35 -8.18 5.24 -6.55
N TRP A 36 -9.32 5.80 -6.96
CA TRP A 36 -9.54 6.20 -8.36
C TRP A 36 -8.56 7.30 -8.80
N ALA A 37 -8.36 8.32 -7.96
CA ALA A 37 -7.40 9.38 -8.19
C ALA A 37 -5.97 8.85 -8.24
N ALA A 38 -5.59 7.94 -7.32
CA ALA A 38 -4.28 7.31 -7.33
C ALA A 38 -4.04 6.53 -8.62
N ILE A 39 -4.99 5.70 -9.07
CA ILE A 39 -4.87 4.94 -10.33
C ILE A 39 -4.71 5.89 -11.53
N ASN A 40 -5.55 6.92 -11.63
CA ASN A 40 -5.45 7.88 -12.73
C ASN A 40 -4.15 8.71 -12.68
N ALA A 41 -3.67 9.06 -11.48
CA ALA A 41 -2.41 9.78 -11.29
C ALA A 41 -1.20 8.91 -11.61
N PHE A 42 -1.18 7.64 -11.19
CA PHE A 42 -0.14 6.69 -11.56
C PHE A 42 -0.09 6.47 -13.08
N ASN A 43 -1.26 6.39 -13.72
CA ASN A 43 -1.34 6.29 -15.18
C ASN A 43 -0.90 7.59 -15.90
N MET A 44 -1.01 8.76 -15.26
CA MET A 44 -0.46 10.02 -15.79
C MET A 44 1.06 10.12 -15.59
N VAL A 45 1.59 9.59 -14.49
CA VAL A 45 3.03 9.58 -14.18
C VAL A 45 3.79 8.60 -15.08
N ASP A 46 3.23 7.43 -15.37
CA ASP A 46 3.83 6.43 -16.27
C ASP A 46 3.62 6.74 -17.76
N GLY A 47 2.85 7.78 -18.06
CA GLY A 47 2.54 8.21 -19.43
C GLY A 47 3.66 8.98 -20.14
N ILE A 48 4.69 9.44 -19.40
CA ILE A 48 5.86 10.15 -19.95
C ILE A 48 7.13 9.31 -19.90
N ASP A 49 7.38 8.60 -18.80
CA ASP A 49 8.52 7.70 -18.64
C ASP A 49 7.98 6.40 -18.04
N GLY A 50 8.10 5.27 -18.75
CA GLY A 50 7.63 3.94 -18.34
C GLY A 50 8.35 3.35 -17.12
N LEU A 51 8.44 4.14 -16.04
CA LEU A 51 9.23 3.94 -14.84
C LEU A 51 8.49 3.11 -13.79
N LEU A 52 7.18 2.86 -13.93
CA LEU A 52 6.43 1.96 -13.02
C LEU A 52 7.01 0.55 -13.02
N GLY A 53 7.58 0.11 -14.14
CA GLY A 53 8.35 -1.14 -14.22
C GLY A 53 9.54 -1.15 -13.25
N GLY A 54 10.29 -0.05 -13.16
CA GLY A 54 11.44 0.08 -12.26
C GLY A 54 11.05 0.07 -10.78
N LEU A 55 9.98 0.78 -10.41
CA LEU A 55 9.47 0.80 -9.02
C LEU A 55 8.99 -0.58 -8.55
N SER A 56 8.37 -1.35 -9.44
CA SER A 56 7.97 -2.72 -9.12
C SER A 56 9.19 -3.64 -8.94
N CYS A 57 10.19 -3.54 -9.83
CA CYS A 57 11.43 -4.30 -9.73
C CYS A 57 12.22 -3.98 -8.45
N VAL A 58 12.30 -2.72 -8.03
CA VAL A 58 12.97 -2.32 -6.78
C VAL A 58 12.24 -2.90 -5.56
N SER A 59 10.91 -2.89 -5.57
CA SER A 59 10.10 -3.45 -4.48
C SER A 59 10.25 -4.96 -4.37
N PHE A 60 10.20 -5.68 -5.50
CA PHE A 60 10.45 -7.13 -5.53
C PHE A 60 11.90 -7.49 -5.19
N ALA A 61 12.87 -6.67 -5.60
CA ALA A 61 14.28 -6.86 -5.24
C ALA A 61 14.51 -6.66 -3.72
N ALA A 62 13.87 -5.67 -3.10
CA ALA A 62 13.97 -5.45 -1.66
C ALA A 62 13.38 -6.62 -0.86
N ILE A 63 12.20 -7.12 -1.25
CA ILE A 63 11.58 -8.30 -0.64
C ILE A 63 12.44 -9.55 -0.84
N GLY A 64 12.96 -9.76 -2.06
CA GLY A 64 13.87 -10.87 -2.35
C GLY A 64 15.15 -10.83 -1.53
N MET A 65 15.72 -9.64 -1.33
CA MET A 65 16.92 -9.45 -0.51
C MET A 65 16.65 -9.73 0.98
N ILE A 66 15.52 -9.27 1.51
CA ILE A 66 15.12 -9.55 2.89
C ILE A 66 14.95 -11.06 3.09
N LEU A 67 14.26 -11.75 2.18
CA LEU A 67 14.08 -13.19 2.22
C LEU A 67 15.41 -13.95 2.08
N TRP A 68 16.36 -13.43 1.29
CA TRP A 68 17.69 -14.02 1.16
C TRP A 68 18.49 -13.92 2.46
N PHE A 69 18.46 -12.75 3.12
CA PHE A 69 19.13 -12.58 4.42
C PHE A 69 18.46 -13.35 5.56
N ASP A 70 17.14 -13.52 5.50
CA ASP A 70 16.39 -14.33 6.47
C ASP A 70 16.66 -15.84 6.26
N GLY A 71 16.67 -16.29 5.00
CA GLY A 71 17.01 -17.67 4.62
C GLY A 71 18.48 -18.06 4.83
N ALA A 72 19.39 -17.08 4.99
CA ALA A 72 20.78 -17.36 5.37
C ALA A 72 20.92 -17.85 6.83
N ASN A 73 19.92 -17.62 7.68
CA ASN A 73 19.93 -18.02 9.09
C ASN A 73 18.91 -19.11 9.45
N GLN A 74 18.08 -19.56 8.49
CA GLN A 74 17.06 -20.59 8.70
C GLN A 74 16.92 -21.49 7.46
N PRO A 75 16.99 -22.83 7.58
CA PRO A 75 16.64 -23.69 6.46
C PRO A 75 15.18 -23.43 6.10
N CYS A 76 14.95 -23.19 4.79
CA CYS A 76 13.70 -22.81 4.15
C CYS A 76 12.48 -23.59 4.67
N ASN A 77 11.88 -23.12 5.76
CA ASN A 77 10.61 -23.59 6.27
C ASN A 77 9.69 -22.37 6.45
N LEU A 78 9.02 -22.05 5.34
CA LEU A 78 7.74 -21.35 5.25
C LEU A 78 7.33 -20.55 6.51
N VAL A 79 7.88 -19.33 6.61
CA VAL A 79 7.37 -18.22 7.46
C VAL A 79 5.92 -17.83 7.14
N PHE A 80 5.29 -18.44 6.13
CA PHE A 80 3.87 -18.28 5.81
C PHE A 80 2.91 -19.12 6.67
N LEU A 81 3.39 -19.95 7.61
CA LEU A 81 2.53 -20.81 8.47
C LEU A 81 2.75 -20.66 9.98
N ARG A 82 3.28 -19.53 10.47
CA ARG A 82 3.31 -19.27 11.92
C ARG A 82 2.76 -17.90 12.30
#